data_AF-A0A565CI72-F1
#
_entry.id   AF-A0A565CI72-F1
#
_cell.length_a   1.000
_cell.length_b   1.000
_cell.length_c   1.000
_cell.angle_alpha   90.00
_cell.angle_beta   90.00
_cell.angle_gamma   90.00
#
_symmetry.space_group_name_H-M   'P 1'
#
loop_
_entity.id
_entity.type
_entity.pdbx_description
1 polymer ?
#
loop_
_entity_poly.entity_id
_entity_poly.type
_entity_poly.pdbx_seq_one_letter_code
_entity_poly.pdbx_strand_id
1 'polypeptide(L)'
;MSKWDSSDIEKHKRIADVKLQDQRPYRGIASWISVHDLNISGDQASFARIYVGSAINNKVNSIQTGWMINPSLFGDSRSWSYGFWKGANGVGCYRCPGFVQVSKTDPLFGPLPQAPEGERNIGIAIHQVVNIQFDFKL
;
A
#
# COMPACT_ATOMS: atom_id res chain seq x y z
N MET A 1 -12.92 10.71 14.82
CA MET A 1 -12.46 9.64 13.92
C MET A 1 -12.92 10.00 12.51
N SER A 2 -12.11 10.76 11.78
CA SER A 2 -12.48 11.20 10.42
C SER A 2 -12.46 10.00 9.48
N LYS A 3 -13.54 9.87 8.68
CA LYS A 3 -13.57 8.95 7.56
C LYS A 3 -12.47 9.39 6.59
N TRP A 4 -11.53 8.50 6.29
CA TRP A 4 -10.52 8.71 5.28
C TRP A 4 -11.21 8.74 3.90
N ASP A 5 -11.39 9.94 3.34
CA ASP A 5 -11.83 10.12 1.96
C ASP A 5 -10.59 10.19 1.05
N SER A 6 -10.64 9.47 -0.07
CA SER A 6 -9.61 9.53 -1.11
C SER A 6 -9.58 10.87 -1.85
N SER A 7 -10.62 11.71 -1.71
CA SER A 7 -10.73 13.03 -2.34
C SER A 7 -9.80 14.09 -1.72
N ASP A 8 -9.42 13.95 -0.45
CA ASP A 8 -8.53 14.90 0.26
C ASP A 8 -7.05 14.82 -0.20
N ILE A 9 -6.72 13.85 -1.06
CA ILE A 9 -5.35 13.52 -1.50
C ILE A 9 -5.01 14.16 -2.87
N GLU A 10 -5.96 14.84 -3.52
CA GLU A 10 -5.90 15.09 -4.96
C GLU A 10 -4.86 16.12 -5.44
N LYS A 11 -4.30 16.98 -4.60
CA LYS A 11 -3.46 18.09 -5.12
C LYS A 11 -2.11 17.67 -5.72
N HIS A 12 -1.55 16.51 -5.37
CA HIS A 12 -0.21 16.09 -5.86
C HIS A 12 -0.07 14.58 -6.16
N LYS A 13 -1.17 13.90 -6.52
CA LYS A 13 -1.15 12.47 -6.79
C LYS A 13 -0.59 12.17 -8.19
N ARG A 14 0.51 11.41 -8.28
CA ARG A 14 0.99 10.82 -9.54
C ARG A 14 0.73 9.31 -9.52
N ILE A 15 0.04 8.81 -10.53
CA ILE A 15 -0.30 7.39 -10.66
C ILE A 15 0.09 6.92 -12.06
N ALA A 16 0.70 5.75 -12.15
CA ALA A 16 0.85 5.00 -13.38
C ALA A 16 0.09 3.68 -13.22
N ASP A 17 -0.90 3.45 -14.07
CA ASP A 17 -1.79 2.27 -13.99
C ASP A 17 -1.69 1.43 -15.27
N VAL A 18 -1.72 0.11 -15.11
CA VAL A 18 -1.86 -0.85 -16.21
C VAL A 18 -3.22 -1.52 -16.11
N LYS A 19 -3.98 -1.49 -17.20
CA LYS A 19 -5.30 -2.13 -17.31
C LYS A 19 -5.29 -3.18 -18.42
N LEU A 20 -5.58 -4.44 -18.08
CA LEU A 20 -5.80 -5.50 -19.05
C LEU A 20 -7.15 -5.26 -19.73
N GLN A 21 -7.15 -5.35 -21.06
CA GLN A 21 -8.38 -5.31 -21.85
C GLN A 21 -9.07 -6.68 -21.91
N ASP A 22 -8.32 -7.77 -21.71
CA ASP A 22 -8.86 -9.13 -21.71
C ASP A 22 -9.44 -9.54 -20.35
N GLN A 23 -10.43 -10.42 -20.35
CA GLN A 23 -11.07 -10.97 -19.14
C GLN A 23 -10.20 -11.95 -18.33
N ARG A 24 -8.88 -12.00 -18.57
CA ARG A 24 -7.99 -12.91 -17.83
C ARG A 24 -7.64 -12.30 -16.47
N PRO A 25 -7.70 -13.08 -15.37
CA PRO A 25 -7.39 -12.56 -14.04
C PRO A 25 -5.90 -12.24 -13.89
N TYR A 26 -5.58 -11.06 -13.35
CA TYR A 26 -4.25 -10.78 -12.81
C TYR A 26 -4.03 -11.61 -11.55
N ARG A 27 -2.88 -12.28 -11.47
CA ARG A 27 -2.47 -13.03 -10.27
C ARG A 27 -1.56 -12.21 -9.35
N GLY A 28 -1.32 -10.94 -9.66
CA GLY A 28 -0.47 -10.08 -8.85
C GLY A 28 0.13 -8.90 -9.59
N ILE A 29 0.87 -8.10 -8.85
CA ILE A 29 1.68 -6.96 -9.31
C ILE A 29 2.96 -6.92 -8.49
N ALA A 30 4.07 -6.53 -9.11
CA ALA A 30 5.34 -6.26 -8.44
C ALA A 30 5.96 -4.97 -8.98
N SER A 31 6.63 -4.21 -8.12
CA SER A 31 7.37 -3.00 -8.49
C SER A 31 8.49 -2.73 -7.51
N TRP A 32 9.50 -1.98 -7.97
CA TRP A 32 10.41 -1.25 -7.09
C TRP A 32 9.84 0.14 -6.84
N ILE A 33 9.93 0.63 -5.61
CA ILE A 33 9.58 2.01 -5.25
C ILE A 33 10.72 2.65 -4.45
N SER A 34 11.03 3.91 -4.76
CA SER A 34 11.95 4.72 -3.96
C SER A 34 11.29 5.11 -2.64
N VAL A 35 12.08 5.13 -1.57
CA VAL A 35 11.66 5.54 -0.23
C VAL A 35 12.29 6.89 0.08
N HIS A 36 11.46 7.83 0.50
CA HIS A 36 11.90 9.19 0.82
C HIS A 36 11.57 9.48 2.29
N ASP A 37 12.61 9.71 3.09
CA ASP A 37 12.46 10.09 4.49
C ASP A 37 12.19 11.59 4.59
N LEU A 38 10.91 11.93 4.51
CA LEU A 38 10.43 13.31 4.51
C LEU A 38 10.16 13.78 5.95
N ASN A 39 10.55 15.01 6.26
CA ASN A 39 10.14 15.68 7.49
C ASN A 39 8.77 16.35 7.29
N ILE A 40 7.71 15.74 7.81
CA ILE A 40 6.32 16.22 7.68
C ILE A 40 5.71 16.51 9.07
N SER A 41 4.68 17.36 9.10
CA SER A 41 3.95 17.67 10.34
C SER A 41 3.16 16.46 10.87
N GLY A 42 2.80 16.49 12.16
CA GLY A 42 2.11 15.39 12.83
C GLY A 42 0.72 15.06 12.27
N ASP A 43 0.06 16.03 11.66
CA ASP A 43 -1.24 15.94 10.98
C ASP A 43 -1.15 15.61 9.48
N GLN A 44 0.06 15.44 8.96
CA GLN A 44 0.31 15.12 7.55
C GLN A 44 0.66 13.64 7.36
N ALA A 45 0.49 13.17 6.12
CA ALA A 45 0.93 11.86 5.69
C ALA A 45 1.54 11.91 4.28
N SER A 46 2.57 11.11 4.05
CA SER A 46 3.16 10.87 2.73
C SER A 46 3.32 9.38 2.50
N PHE A 47 3.10 8.90 1.28
CA PHE A 47 3.18 7.48 0.97
C PHE A 47 3.44 7.23 -0.52
N ALA A 48 4.09 6.11 -0.83
CA ALA A 48 4.12 5.51 -2.16
C ALA A 48 3.66 4.06 -2.07
N ARG A 49 2.96 3.57 -3.10
CA ARG A 49 2.27 2.27 -3.05
C ARG A 49 2.09 1.65 -4.41
N ILE A 50 1.97 0.33 -4.42
CA ILE A 50 1.32 -0.44 -5.50
C ILE A 50 -0.07 -0.87 -5.03
N TYR A 51 -0.98 -1.10 -5.97
CA TYR A 51 -2.30 -1.62 -5.64
C TYR A 51 -2.84 -2.56 -6.72
N VAL A 52 -3.67 -3.51 -6.29
CA VAL A 52 -4.51 -4.34 -7.15
C VAL A 52 -5.95 -4.01 -6.81
N GLY A 53 -6.75 -3.70 -7.82
CA GLY A 53 -8.16 -3.38 -7.64
C GLY A 53 -9.07 -4.10 -8.63
N SER A 54 -10.30 -4.33 -8.21
CA SER A 54 -11.40 -4.79 -9.06
C SER A 54 -12.57 -3.84 -8.90
N ALA A 55 -13.16 -3.42 -10.01
CA ALA A 55 -14.32 -2.54 -10.05
C ALA A 55 -15.44 -3.20 -10.86
N ILE A 56 -16.54 -3.56 -10.19
CA ILE A 56 -17.74 -4.14 -10.82
C ILE A 56 -18.94 -3.35 -10.34
N ASN A 57 -19.77 -2.82 -11.25
CA ASN A 57 -20.98 -2.06 -10.90
C ASN A 57 -20.72 -0.92 -9.90
N ASN A 58 -19.66 -0.13 -10.12
CA ASN A 58 -19.19 0.94 -9.23
C ASN A 58 -18.77 0.49 -7.81
N LYS A 59 -18.70 -0.82 -7.54
CA LYS A 59 -18.15 -1.37 -6.31
C LYS A 59 -16.67 -1.68 -6.52
N VAL A 60 -15.81 -0.94 -5.83
CA VAL A 60 -14.36 -1.09 -5.92
C VAL A 60 -13.85 -1.85 -4.71
N ASN A 61 -13.18 -2.97 -4.96
CA ASN A 61 -12.33 -3.63 -3.97
C ASN A 61 -10.87 -3.36 -4.34
N SER A 62 -10.02 -3.06 -3.36
CA SER A 62 -8.59 -2.89 -3.61
C SER A 62 -7.74 -3.37 -2.45
N ILE A 63 -6.58 -3.91 -2.79
CA ILE A 63 -5.48 -4.18 -1.86
C ILE A 63 -4.30 -3.34 -2.30
N GLN A 64 -3.60 -2.75 -1.34
CA GLN A 64 -2.41 -1.97 -1.58
C GLN A 64 -1.35 -2.25 -0.53
N THR A 65 -0.11 -2.07 -0.91
CA THR A 65 1.05 -2.09 -0.02
C THR A 65 2.07 -1.10 -0.52
N GLY A 66 2.93 -0.65 0.37
CA GLY A 66 3.86 0.42 0.10
C GLY A 66 4.61 0.83 1.36
N TRP A 67 5.15 2.04 1.30
CA TRP A 67 5.64 2.73 2.48
C TRP A 67 4.78 3.97 2.77
N MET A 68 4.71 4.35 4.04
CA MET A 68 4.01 5.55 4.51
C MET A 68 4.77 6.19 5.67
N ILE A 69 4.84 7.52 5.68
CA ILE A 69 5.14 8.33 6.85
C ILE A 69 3.81 8.93 7.30
N ASN A 70 3.38 8.59 8.51
CA ASN A 70 2.14 9.08 9.09
C ASN A 70 2.27 9.11 10.62
N PRO A 71 2.74 10.24 11.19
CA PRO A 71 2.96 10.35 12.63
C PRO A 71 1.68 10.16 13.44
N SER A 72 0.52 10.58 12.92
CA SER A 72 -0.78 10.35 13.56
C SER A 72 -1.14 8.87 13.66
N LEU A 73 -0.69 8.02 12.73
CA LEU A 73 -0.98 6.59 12.70
C LEU A 73 0.06 5.75 13.44
N PHE A 74 1.35 6.08 13.30
CA PHE A 74 2.45 5.26 13.82
C PHE A 74 3.12 5.83 15.07
N GLY A 75 2.85 7.10 15.42
CA GLY A 75 3.45 7.77 16.57
C GLY A 75 4.90 8.23 16.37
N ASP A 76 5.45 8.09 15.16
CA ASP A 76 6.78 8.56 14.79
C ASP A 76 6.84 9.06 13.34
N SER A 77 7.97 9.67 12.96
CA SER A 77 8.19 10.21 11.61
C SER A 77 8.99 9.27 10.70
N ARG A 78 9.09 7.98 11.03
CA ARG A 78 9.83 7.01 10.18
C ARG A 78 8.98 6.61 8.99
N SER A 79 9.65 6.15 7.93
CA SER A 79 8.98 5.45 6.83
C SER A 79 8.63 4.02 7.26
N TRP A 80 7.34 3.69 7.27
CA TRP A 80 6.83 2.37 7.62
C TRP A 80 6.34 1.61 6.40
N SER A 81 6.67 0.33 6.30
CA SER A 81 5.92 -0.57 5.43
C SER A 81 4.49 -0.70 5.95
N TYR A 82 3.53 -0.81 5.02
CA TYR A 82 2.14 -1.01 5.38
C TYR A 82 1.38 -1.82 4.34
N GLY A 83 0.31 -2.49 4.77
CA GLY A 83 -0.74 -3.02 3.92
C GLY A 83 -2.09 -2.38 4.22
N PHE A 84 -2.91 -2.15 3.19
CA PHE A 84 -4.27 -1.66 3.34
C PHE A 84 -5.22 -2.37 2.39
N TRP A 85 -6.41 -2.71 2.87
CA TRP A 85 -7.51 -3.25 2.06
C TRP A 85 -8.69 -2.30 2.13
N LYS A 86 -9.38 -2.16 1.00
CA LYS A 86 -10.68 -1.48 0.87
C LYS A 86 -11.65 -2.43 0.20
N GLY A 87 -12.76 -2.70 0.87
CA GLY A 87 -13.87 -3.47 0.35
C GLY A 87 -14.82 -2.67 -0.53
N ALA A 88 -15.65 -3.40 -1.27
CA ALA A 88 -16.69 -2.91 -2.17
C ALA A 88 -17.74 -2.03 -1.49
N ASN A 89 -17.91 -2.18 -0.18
CA ASN A 89 -18.78 -1.35 0.65
C ASN A 89 -18.12 -0.04 1.11
N GLY A 90 -16.89 0.23 0.67
CA GLY A 90 -16.11 1.41 1.03
C GLY A 90 -15.36 1.30 2.36
N VAL A 91 -15.57 0.22 3.13
CA VAL A 91 -14.87 -0.02 4.40
C VAL A 91 -13.45 -0.50 4.11
N GLY A 92 -12.46 0.01 4.85
CA GLY A 92 -11.09 -0.46 4.75
C GLY A 92 -10.42 -0.64 6.10
N CYS A 93 -9.30 -1.34 6.10
CA CYS A 93 -8.49 -1.58 7.29
C CYS A 93 -6.99 -1.57 6.98
N TYR A 94 -6.22 -1.12 7.96
CA TYR A 94 -4.82 -1.48 8.12
C TYR A 94 -4.75 -2.74 8.97
N ARG A 95 -3.72 -3.59 8.77
CA ARG A 95 -3.53 -4.85 9.52
C ARG A 95 -4.78 -5.75 9.50
N CYS A 96 -5.38 -5.93 8.33
CA CYS A 96 -6.57 -6.76 8.17
C CYS A 96 -6.25 -8.25 8.47
N PRO A 97 -7.13 -9.00 9.15
CA PRO A 97 -6.90 -10.41 9.51
C PRO A 97 -6.63 -11.37 8.33
N GLY A 98 -7.04 -10.99 7.12
CA GLY A 98 -6.82 -11.79 5.90
C GLY A 98 -5.47 -11.55 5.21
N PHE A 99 -4.62 -10.64 5.73
CA PHE A 99 -3.27 -10.46 5.19
C PHE A 99 -2.32 -11.50 5.75
N VAL A 100 -1.79 -12.36 4.88
CA VAL A 100 -0.72 -13.29 5.22
C VAL A 100 0.59 -12.70 4.70
N GLN A 101 1.44 -12.30 5.63
CA GLN A 101 2.81 -11.92 5.31
C GLN A 101 3.59 -13.20 5.01
N VAL A 102 4.14 -13.29 3.79
CA VAL A 102 4.99 -14.43 3.39
C VAL A 102 6.47 -14.11 3.41
N SER A 103 6.85 -12.83 3.30
CA SER A 103 8.24 -12.45 3.56
C SER A 103 8.60 -12.78 5.00
N LYS A 104 9.70 -13.51 5.16
CA LYS A 104 10.25 -13.91 6.47
C LYS A 104 11.21 -12.86 7.03
N THR A 105 11.71 -11.99 6.16
CA THR A 105 12.75 -11.01 6.47
C THR A 105 12.18 -9.61 6.61
N ASP A 106 11.11 -9.31 5.87
CA ASP A 106 10.62 -7.95 5.70
C ASP A 106 9.16 -7.85 6.17
N PRO A 107 8.90 -7.21 7.32
CA PRO A 107 7.56 -7.12 7.88
C PRO A 107 6.65 -6.22 7.05
N LEU A 108 5.40 -6.64 6.83
CA LEU A 108 4.35 -5.84 6.16
C LEU A 108 3.94 -4.60 6.99
N PHE A 109 4.18 -4.65 8.30
CA PHE A 109 3.94 -3.54 9.22
C PHE A 109 5.15 -3.35 10.13
N GLY A 110 6.12 -2.57 9.67
CA GLY A 110 7.29 -2.23 10.46
C GLY A 110 8.02 -1.00 9.93
N PRO A 111 8.87 -0.37 10.76
CA PRO A 111 9.75 0.69 10.28
C PRO A 111 10.73 0.10 9.27
N LEU A 112 10.89 0.75 8.13
CA LEU A 112 11.88 0.38 7.15
C LEU A 112 13.28 0.79 7.66
N PRO A 113 14.35 0.02 7.36
CA PRO A 113 15.72 0.35 7.76
C PRO A 113 16.19 1.64 7.08
N GLN A 114 16.88 2.52 7.80
CA GLN A 114 17.42 3.75 7.22
C GLN A 114 18.58 3.43 6.26
N ALA A 115 18.66 4.18 5.17
CA ALA A 115 19.76 4.14 4.20
C ALA A 115 20.06 5.58 3.75
N PRO A 116 21.23 5.86 3.15
CA PRO A 116 21.51 7.17 2.57
C PRO A 116 20.40 7.63 1.61
N GLU A 117 20.15 8.94 1.59
CA GLU A 117 19.12 9.54 0.73
C GLU A 117 19.42 9.23 -0.75
N GLY A 118 18.41 8.75 -1.48
CA GLY A 118 18.53 8.37 -2.90
C GLY A 118 18.96 6.93 -3.15
N GLU A 119 19.45 6.21 -2.14
CA GLU A 119 19.84 4.79 -2.27
C GLU A 119 18.74 3.83 -1.81
N ARG A 120 17.67 4.36 -1.23
CA ARG A 120 16.63 3.56 -0.57
C ARG A 120 15.52 3.16 -1.53
N ASN A 121 15.59 1.95 -2.05
CA ASN A 121 14.54 1.34 -2.87
C ASN A 121 14.06 0.05 -2.21
N ILE A 122 12.75 -0.19 -2.25
CA ILE A 122 12.15 -1.44 -1.77
C ILE A 122 11.43 -2.13 -2.91
N GLY A 123 11.60 -3.45 -2.98
CA GLY A 123 10.85 -4.31 -3.89
C GLY A 123 9.55 -4.66 -3.22
N ILE A 124 8.42 -4.52 -3.90
CA ILE A 124 7.13 -4.86 -3.31
C ILE A 124 6.34 -5.68 -4.31
N ALA A 125 5.70 -6.73 -3.82
CA ALA A 125 4.78 -7.54 -4.60
C ALA A 125 3.51 -7.88 -3.85
N ILE A 126 2.41 -7.96 -4.61
CA ILE A 126 1.12 -8.51 -4.20
C ILE A 126 0.87 -9.70 -5.12
N HIS A 127 0.74 -10.89 -4.57
CA HIS A 127 0.41 -12.10 -5.35
C HIS A 127 -0.87 -12.75 -4.84
N GLN A 128 -1.74 -13.18 -5.75
CA GLN A 128 -2.92 -13.98 -5.43
C GLN A 128 -2.52 -15.46 -5.35
N VAL A 129 -2.57 -16.03 -4.15
CA VAL A 129 -2.47 -17.47 -3.90
C VAL A 129 -3.90 -18.03 -3.82
N VAL A 130 -4.09 -19.22 -4.40
CA VAL A 130 -5.40 -19.87 -4.62
C VAL A 130 -6.29 -19.77 -3.37
N ASN A 131 -7.55 -19.36 -3.54
CA ASN A 131 -8.51 -18.94 -2.48
C ASN A 131 -8.12 -17.67 -1.70
N ILE A 132 -8.32 -16.50 -2.34
CA ILE A 132 -8.37 -15.15 -1.76
C ILE A 132 -7.26 -14.82 -0.74
N GLN A 133 -6.11 -15.49 -0.83
CA GLN A 133 -4.96 -15.18 0.01
C GLN A 133 -3.99 -14.33 -0.80
N PHE A 134 -3.71 -13.13 -0.30
CA PHE A 134 -2.72 -12.26 -0.91
C PHE A 134 -1.42 -12.31 -0.12
N ASP A 135 -0.37 -12.61 -0.84
CA ASP A 135 0.98 -12.73 -0.35
C ASP A 135 1.73 -11.43 -0.61
N PHE A 136 2.29 -10.87 0.45
CA PHE A 136 3.17 -9.70 0.37
C PHE A 136 4.62 -10.12 0.50
N LYS A 137 5.40 -9.77 -0.52
CA LYS A 137 6.86 -9.84 -0.48
C LYS A 137 7.39 -8.42 -0.55
N LEU A 138 8.07 -8.01 0.52
CA LEU A 138 8.92 -6.84 0.58
C LEU A 138 10.38 -7.28 0.37
#